data_AF-A0A166DH19-F1
#
_entry.id   AF-A0A166DH19-F1
#
_cell.length_a   1.000
_cell.length_b   1.000
_cell.length_c   1.000
_cell.angle_alpha   90.00
_cell.angle_beta   90.00
_cell.angle_gamma   90.00
#
_symmetry.space_group_name_H-M   'P 1'
#
loop_
_entity.id
_entity.type
_entity.pdbx_description
1 polymer ?
#
loop_
_entity_poly.entity_id
_entity_poly.type
_entity_poly.pdbx_seq_one_letter_code
_entity_poly.pdbx_strand_id
1 'polypeptide(L)'
;MQWAGRLIAVPLGKTNLERTLARERRKVLADGYMLPLMGLLFWTLLLSIGLFVVGFLIQLWQLAFSFGRPAPILIVGGVLATGLSLLILGIVVATTIHAALHANSPFESPLSNAMKPTLRWISQHFGRSTMEGMRMGEADEKGGQKYDAEESESGQDPDRLEALIKWNDKDSEVERELKTYARLAINTGDAELLDRISPSFNFAKWSQTGESLSPIFKAIHARFLATDTSFRVKETTQMQLIYFRNWSGWTTNFHGRTWWNSSINSTELTRWCKDQCSALVNQSHDHHRKFFQSFVFFTSLEEGNRNLRDQMPDSYQECVSRTLCAYDCDRELGDQADVFCSAFRECNSLVKDRRFQDVTPILSGVRRSSLLQSLFRGPHQPWNDVKALVSFITEGNEIDILNELSDFLSNLSNMQVVHRFFDADVPVVNFLDLLRTSLPFNFTVPEDLDLSILLTILVDEDVVYETSDTVFYYLDHGGFERLSDLHAAWEFWRNSPPALVPRFGSFYRGHGLQTHTFRFYHECFILCLKIVLSITRSNTSKVPFWNS
;
A
#
# COMPACT_ATOMS: atom_id res chain seq x y z
N MET A 1 -26.36 39.86 27.76
CA MET A 1 -25.67 38.86 26.92
C MET A 1 -26.47 38.52 25.64
N GLN A 2 -26.80 39.50 24.79
CA GLN A 2 -27.54 39.22 23.54
C GLN A 2 -26.65 38.67 22.42
N TRP A 3 -25.35 38.95 22.46
CA TRP A 3 -24.38 38.53 21.45
C TRP A 3 -24.04 37.03 21.55
N ALA A 4 -23.85 36.51 22.76
CA ALA A 4 -23.63 35.08 23.00
C ALA A 4 -24.81 34.21 22.54
N GLY A 5 -26.05 34.68 22.74
CA GLY A 5 -27.25 34.00 22.23
C GLY A 5 -27.30 33.94 20.68
N ARG A 6 -26.79 34.97 19.99
CA ARG A 6 -26.69 34.98 18.51
C ARG A 6 -25.58 34.08 17.95
N LEU A 7 -24.54 33.82 18.75
CA LEU A 7 -23.48 32.86 18.41
C LEU A 7 -23.99 31.41 18.44
N ILE A 8 -24.89 31.10 19.37
CA ILE A 8 -25.48 29.75 19.54
C ILE A 8 -26.71 29.55 18.62
N ALA A 9 -27.36 30.65 18.20
CA ALA A 9 -28.52 30.59 17.33
C ALA A 9 -28.22 29.97 15.97
N VAL A 10 -29.11 29.07 15.52
CA VAL A 10 -29.05 28.45 14.19
C VAL A 10 -29.00 29.54 13.12
N PRO A 11 -27.96 29.60 12.27
CA PRO A 11 -27.85 30.61 11.24
C PRO A 11 -28.95 30.45 10.19
N LEU A 12 -29.34 31.57 9.58
CA LEU A 12 -30.28 31.57 8.45
C LEU A 12 -29.60 30.95 7.23
N GLY A 13 -30.21 29.91 6.66
CA GLY A 13 -29.80 29.25 5.43
C GLY A 13 -30.97 28.45 4.87
N LYS A 14 -31.12 28.45 3.55
CA LYS A 14 -32.18 27.70 2.84
C LYS A 14 -31.90 26.20 2.88
N THR A 15 -30.63 25.82 2.87
CA THR A 15 -30.17 24.42 2.94
C THR A 15 -29.43 24.12 4.24
N ASN A 16 -29.37 22.85 4.63
CA ASN A 16 -28.59 22.42 5.80
C ASN A 16 -27.09 22.69 5.60
N LEU A 17 -26.62 22.62 4.35
CA LEU A 17 -25.24 22.95 4.00
C LEU A 17 -24.94 24.42 4.25
N GLU A 18 -25.76 25.33 3.73
CA GLU A 18 -25.60 26.77 3.93
C GLU A 18 -25.59 27.12 5.42
N ARG A 19 -26.45 26.47 6.21
CA ARG A 19 -26.48 26.65 7.68
C ARG A 19 -25.17 26.19 8.33
N THR A 20 -24.64 25.04 7.94
CA THR A 20 -23.36 24.54 8.47
C THR A 20 -22.19 25.44 8.06
N LEU A 21 -22.11 25.86 6.80
CA LEU A 21 -21.09 26.80 6.31
C LEU A 21 -21.19 28.15 7.05
N ALA A 22 -22.40 28.67 7.28
CA ALA A 22 -22.59 29.91 8.01
C ALA A 22 -22.20 29.77 9.49
N ARG A 23 -22.42 28.60 10.11
CA ARG A 23 -22.02 28.33 11.49
C ARG A 23 -20.50 28.26 11.62
N GLU A 24 -19.84 27.57 10.70
CA GLU A 24 -18.38 27.49 10.67
C GLU A 24 -17.73 28.85 10.40
N ARG A 25 -18.29 29.64 9.47
CA ARG A 25 -17.82 31.02 9.24
C ARG A 25 -17.91 31.87 10.51
N ARG A 26 -19.01 31.76 11.27
CA ARG A 26 -19.16 32.46 12.55
C ARG A 26 -18.18 31.96 13.60
N LYS A 27 -17.93 30.65 13.67
CA LYS A 27 -16.97 30.06 14.61
C LYS A 27 -15.56 30.57 14.34
N VAL A 28 -15.10 30.55 13.08
CA VAL A 28 -13.77 31.06 12.69
C VAL A 28 -13.62 32.55 13.01
N LEU A 29 -14.65 33.36 12.71
CA LEU A 29 -14.65 34.78 13.09
C LEU A 29 -14.65 34.97 14.60
N ALA A 30 -15.44 34.17 15.33
CA ALA A 30 -15.53 34.23 16.78
C ALA A 30 -14.20 33.85 17.43
N ASP A 31 -13.53 32.79 16.97
CA ASP A 31 -12.22 32.39 17.49
C ASP A 31 -11.18 33.50 17.25
N GLY A 32 -11.20 34.14 16.08
CA GLY A 32 -10.34 35.28 15.77
C GLY A 32 -10.54 36.52 16.65
N TYR A 33 -11.77 36.80 17.10
CA TYR A 33 -12.08 37.95 17.97
C TYR A 33 -12.12 37.63 19.48
N MET A 34 -12.49 36.40 19.87
CA MET A 34 -12.63 36.01 21.28
C MET A 34 -11.27 35.85 21.95
N LEU A 35 -10.27 35.29 21.26
CA LEU A 35 -8.92 35.15 21.80
C LEU A 35 -8.31 36.50 22.24
N PRO A 36 -8.27 37.57 21.40
CA PRO A 36 -7.74 38.87 21.84
C PRO A 36 -8.63 39.57 22.87
N LEU A 37 -9.96 39.41 22.78
CA LEU A 37 -10.90 40.01 23.75
C LEU A 37 -10.73 39.42 25.15
N MET A 38 -10.57 38.09 25.25
CA MET A 38 -10.32 37.40 26.52
C MET A 38 -8.97 37.82 27.12
N GLY A 39 -7.96 38.03 26.28
CA GLY A 39 -6.67 38.60 26.69
C GLY A 39 -6.79 40.01 27.25
N LEU A 40 -7.55 40.89 26.59
CA LEU A 40 -7.78 42.27 27.05
C LEU A 40 -8.53 42.31 28.39
N LEU A 41 -9.58 41.49 28.54
CA LEU A 41 -10.36 41.40 29.78
C LEU A 41 -9.49 40.97 30.97
N PHE A 42 -8.59 40.02 30.74
CA PHE A 42 -7.68 39.56 31.77
C PHE A 42 -6.65 40.64 32.13
N TRP A 43 -6.12 41.37 31.15
CA TRP A 43 -5.20 42.50 31.38
C TRP A 43 -5.84 43.62 32.22
N THR A 44 -7.08 43.98 31.93
CA THR A 44 -7.78 45.03 32.69
C THR A 44 -8.12 44.58 34.11
N LEU A 45 -8.45 43.30 34.30
CA LEU A 45 -8.65 42.72 35.64
C LEU A 45 -7.36 42.78 36.47
N LEU A 46 -6.23 42.37 35.89
CA LEU A 46 -4.92 42.38 36.56
C LEU A 46 -4.46 43.80 36.89
N LEU A 47 -4.66 44.74 35.96
CA LEU A 47 -4.42 46.16 36.17
C LEU A 47 -5.29 46.69 37.33
N SER A 48 -6.57 46.32 37.39
CA SER A 48 -7.49 46.74 38.45
C SER A 48 -7.05 46.25 39.83
N ILE A 49 -6.66 44.97 39.94
CA ILE A 49 -6.13 44.40 41.19
C ILE A 49 -4.85 45.13 41.60
N GLY A 50 -3.94 45.38 40.65
CA GLY A 50 -2.70 46.12 40.90
C GLY A 50 -2.96 47.54 41.43
N LEU A 51 -3.86 48.29 40.78
CA LEU A 51 -4.22 49.63 41.22
C LEU A 51 -4.90 49.64 42.60
N PHE A 52 -5.75 48.65 42.88
CA PHE A 52 -6.38 48.50 44.19
C PHE A 52 -5.35 48.25 45.29
N VAL A 53 -4.41 47.33 45.06
CA VAL A 53 -3.33 47.01 45.99
C VAL A 53 -2.45 48.24 46.23
N VAL A 54 -2.05 48.96 45.18
CA VAL A 54 -1.28 50.21 45.31
C VAL A 54 -2.03 51.27 46.11
N GLY A 55 -3.32 51.47 45.84
CA GLY A 55 -4.15 52.40 46.60
C GLY A 55 -4.25 52.04 48.08
N PHE A 56 -4.45 50.76 48.38
CA PHE A 56 -4.47 50.24 49.76
C PHE A 56 -3.14 50.47 50.47
N LEU A 57 -2.02 50.22 49.79
CA LEU A 57 -0.67 50.47 50.30
C LEU A 57 -0.45 51.94 50.63
N ILE A 58 -0.84 52.86 49.74
CA ILE A 58 -0.74 54.30 49.99
C ILE A 58 -1.55 54.68 51.23
N GLN A 59 -2.79 54.20 51.36
CA GLN A 59 -3.64 54.49 52.52
C GLN A 59 -3.02 53.99 53.83
N LEU A 60 -2.44 52.78 53.82
CA LEU A 60 -1.80 52.19 54.99
C LEU A 60 -0.57 52.99 55.42
N TRP A 61 0.24 53.45 54.46
CA TRP A 61 1.38 54.33 54.74
C TRP A 61 0.97 55.72 55.25
N GLN A 62 -0.07 56.32 54.67
CA GLN A 62 -0.60 57.60 55.16
C GLN A 62 -1.09 57.50 56.61
N LEU A 63 -1.76 56.40 56.97
CA LEU A 63 -2.21 56.13 58.34
C LEU A 63 -1.04 55.91 59.30
N ALA A 64 0.03 55.25 58.86
CA ALA A 64 1.22 55.04 59.68
C ALA A 64 1.92 56.37 60.03
N PHE A 65 1.88 57.36 59.14
CA PHE A 65 2.51 58.68 59.34
C PHE A 65 1.59 59.76 59.92
N SER A 66 0.28 59.51 60.03
CA SER A 66 -0.67 60.51 60.55
C SER A 66 -0.59 60.71 62.07
N PHE A 67 0.08 59.82 62.81
CA PHE A 67 0.21 59.91 64.27
C PHE A 67 1.44 60.74 64.67
N GLY A 68 1.26 61.73 65.54
CA GLY A 68 2.36 62.56 66.08
C GLY A 68 3.34 61.84 67.01
N ARG A 69 3.12 60.56 67.31
CA ARG A 69 4.05 59.65 68.01
C ARG A 69 4.26 58.40 67.15
N PRO A 70 5.46 57.81 67.13
CA PRO A 70 5.73 56.61 66.33
C PRO A 70 4.80 55.48 66.77
N ALA A 71 4.00 54.98 65.83
CA ALA A 71 3.12 53.82 66.02
C ALA A 71 3.80 52.58 65.39
N PRO A 72 4.66 51.86 66.13
CA PRO A 72 5.53 50.82 65.55
C PRO A 72 4.73 49.66 64.92
N ILE A 73 3.56 49.34 65.45
CA ILE A 73 2.68 48.28 64.95
C ILE A 73 2.22 48.57 63.51
N LEU A 74 1.88 49.84 63.20
CA LEU A 74 1.42 50.26 61.88
C LEU A 74 2.55 50.27 60.84
N ILE A 75 3.76 50.68 61.26
CA ILE A 75 4.95 50.68 60.39
C ILE A 75 5.34 49.25 60.01
N VAL A 76 5.39 48.34 60.98
CA VAL A 76 5.67 46.91 60.72
C VAL A 76 4.59 46.31 59.81
N GLY A 77 3.32 46.66 60.03
CA GLY A 77 2.21 46.26 59.16
C GLY A 77 2.38 46.73 57.72
N GLY A 78 2.82 47.97 57.50
CA GLY A 78 3.06 48.51 56.15
C GLY A 78 4.24 47.87 55.44
N VAL A 79 5.32 47.57 56.16
CA VAL A 79 6.49 46.84 55.62
C VAL A 79 6.12 45.39 55.25
N LEU A 80 5.32 44.70 56.07
CA LEU A 80 4.84 43.36 55.74
C LEU A 80 3.87 43.36 54.55
N ALA A 81 2.94 44.32 54.51
CA ALA A 81 1.98 44.45 53.41
C ALA A 81 2.66 44.80 52.07
N THR A 82 3.67 45.67 52.08
CA THR A 82 4.49 45.96 50.88
C THR A 82 5.24 44.72 50.42
N GLY A 83 5.89 43.99 51.34
CA GLY A 83 6.64 42.78 51.04
C GLY A 83 5.78 41.68 50.41
N LEU A 84 4.63 41.36 51.01
CA LEU A 84 3.68 40.38 50.48
C LEU A 84 3.11 40.79 49.12
N SER A 85 2.80 42.08 48.94
CA SER A 85 2.27 42.57 47.65
C SER A 85 3.29 42.45 46.52
N LEU A 86 4.56 42.77 46.78
CA LEU A 86 5.64 42.61 45.81
C LEU A 86 5.92 41.14 45.49
N LEU A 87 5.83 40.25 46.49
CA LEU A 87 5.99 38.81 46.29
C LEU A 87 4.90 38.24 45.37
N ILE A 88 3.63 38.54 45.64
CA ILE A 88 2.50 38.07 44.82
C ILE A 88 2.60 38.63 43.40
N LEU A 89 2.90 39.92 43.24
CA LEU A 89 3.12 40.53 41.92
C LEU A 89 4.28 39.86 41.18
N GLY A 90 5.39 39.57 41.88
CA GLY A 90 6.54 38.88 41.33
C GLY A 90 6.21 37.48 40.83
N ILE A 91 5.45 36.69 41.60
CA ILE A 91 5.00 35.35 41.20
C ILE A 91 4.12 35.45 39.95
N VAL A 92 3.13 36.35 39.94
CA VAL A 92 2.22 36.53 38.80
C VAL A 92 2.96 36.92 37.52
N VAL A 93 3.94 37.84 37.61
CA VAL A 93 4.78 38.25 36.47
C VAL A 93 5.67 37.10 36.02
N ALA A 94 6.33 36.40 36.93
CA ALA A 94 7.20 35.26 36.61
C ALA A 94 6.43 34.12 35.92
N THR A 95 5.24 33.77 36.43
CA THR A 95 4.38 32.75 35.80
C THR A 95 3.88 33.21 34.42
N THR A 96 3.57 34.49 34.24
CA THR A 96 3.13 35.04 32.94
C THR A 96 4.25 35.05 31.90
N ILE A 97 5.49 35.39 32.31
CA ILE A 97 6.66 35.37 31.43
C ILE A 97 7.05 33.94 31.06
N HIS A 98 7.06 33.02 32.03
CA HIS A 98 7.38 31.62 31.77
C HIS A 98 6.43 30.98 30.75
N ALA A 99 5.12 31.29 30.86
CA ALA A 99 4.10 30.86 29.92
C ALA A 99 4.21 31.49 28.52
N ALA A 100 4.85 32.66 28.38
CA ALA A 100 5.05 33.33 27.10
C ALA A 100 6.27 32.82 26.33
N LEU A 101 7.28 32.28 27.02
CA LEU A 101 8.55 31.84 26.44
C LEU A 101 8.60 30.34 26.09
N HIS A 102 7.86 29.49 26.79
CA HIS A 102 7.86 28.04 26.56
C HIS A 102 6.56 27.59 25.87
N ALA A 103 6.68 26.96 24.70
CA ALA A 103 5.54 26.29 24.06
C ALA A 103 5.10 25.08 24.92
N ASN A 104 3.77 24.90 25.09
CA ASN A 104 3.13 23.86 25.92
C ASN A 104 3.29 23.99 27.45
N SER A 105 3.39 25.22 27.98
CA SER A 105 3.43 25.44 29.43
C SER A 105 2.08 25.09 30.10
N PRO A 106 2.05 24.45 31.29
CA PRO A 106 0.81 24.18 32.04
C PRO A 106 0.06 25.45 32.49
N PHE A 107 0.66 26.63 32.30
CA PHE A 107 0.08 27.94 32.57
C PHE A 107 -0.34 28.70 31.29
N GLU A 108 -0.52 27.99 30.18
CA GLU A 108 -0.96 28.58 28.92
C GLU A 108 -2.32 29.28 29.11
N SER A 109 -2.34 30.58 28.83
CA SER A 109 -3.51 31.43 29.03
C SER A 109 -3.67 32.37 27.85
N PRO A 110 -4.87 32.91 27.58
CA PRO A 110 -5.10 33.92 26.53
C PRO A 110 -4.15 35.12 26.61
N LEU A 111 -3.54 35.39 27.77
CA LEU A 111 -2.49 36.37 27.96
C LEU A 111 -1.21 36.05 27.18
N SER A 112 -0.70 34.82 27.23
CA SER A 112 0.61 34.48 26.64
C SER A 112 0.57 34.58 25.11
N ASN A 113 -0.56 34.22 24.49
CA ASN A 113 -0.76 34.35 23.04
C ASN A 113 -0.90 35.81 22.58
N ALA A 114 -1.56 36.67 23.37
CA ALA A 114 -1.66 38.10 23.06
C ALA A 114 -0.33 38.87 23.27
N MET A 115 0.58 38.31 24.07
CA MET A 115 1.87 38.93 24.43
C MET A 115 3.01 38.56 23.46
N LYS A 116 2.83 37.56 22.59
CA LYS A 116 3.83 37.15 21.58
C LYS A 116 4.33 38.31 20.68
N PRO A 117 3.49 39.27 20.23
CA PRO A 117 3.96 40.39 19.41
C PRO A 117 4.76 41.42 20.22
N THR A 118 4.34 41.71 21.45
CA THR A 118 4.99 42.72 22.32
C THR A 118 6.28 42.19 22.94
N LEU A 119 6.37 40.90 23.26
CA LEU A 119 7.60 40.27 23.74
C LEU A 119 8.70 40.29 22.67
N ARG A 120 8.36 40.04 21.39
CA ARG A 120 9.32 40.12 20.27
C ARG A 120 9.85 41.54 20.07
N TRP A 121 9.01 42.56 20.29
CA TRP A 121 9.42 43.96 20.22
C TRP A 121 10.35 44.35 21.39
N ILE A 122 10.07 43.88 22.61
CA ILE A 122 10.90 44.14 23.81
C ILE A 122 12.24 43.39 23.71
N SER A 123 12.27 42.14 23.24
CA SER A 123 13.53 41.40 23.04
C SER A 123 14.43 42.02 21.98
N GLN A 124 13.84 42.65 20.95
CA GLN A 124 14.59 43.38 19.92
C GLN A 124 15.12 44.74 20.42
N HIS A 125 14.55 45.32 21.47
CA HIS A 125 15.00 46.60 22.05
C HIS A 125 15.88 46.47 23.30
N PHE A 126 15.83 45.36 24.04
CA PHE A 126 16.63 45.14 25.25
C PHE A 126 17.66 44.00 25.16
N GLY A 127 17.65 43.20 24.09
CA GLY A 127 18.52 42.02 23.93
C GLY A 127 19.96 42.30 23.44
N ARG A 128 20.64 43.34 23.96
CA ARG A 128 22.07 43.58 23.63
C ARG A 128 23.01 43.76 24.83
N SER A 129 22.57 43.46 26.05
CA SER A 129 23.47 43.39 27.20
C SER A 129 23.03 42.28 28.13
N THR A 130 23.97 41.40 28.47
CA THR A 130 23.87 40.27 29.43
C THR A 130 23.52 38.90 28.85
N MET A 131 24.41 38.34 28.02
CA MET A 131 24.80 36.91 28.10
C MET A 131 26.03 36.62 27.22
N GLU A 132 27.14 37.31 27.52
CA GLU A 132 28.49 36.76 27.29
C GLU A 132 29.01 36.36 28.68
N GLY A 133 29.02 35.06 28.96
CA GLY A 133 29.49 34.58 30.26
C GLY A 133 28.99 33.21 30.69
N MET A 134 28.96 32.23 29.78
CA MET A 134 29.31 30.83 30.13
C MET A 134 29.33 29.97 28.87
N ARG A 135 30.53 29.75 28.35
CA ARG A 135 30.83 28.68 27.40
C ARG A 135 32.24 28.16 27.69
N MET A 136 32.33 26.95 28.25
CA MET A 136 33.45 25.98 28.22
C MET A 136 33.12 24.87 29.24
N GLY A 137 33.29 23.56 29.02
CA GLY A 137 33.80 22.75 27.89
C GLY A 137 32.98 21.45 27.78
N GLU A 138 32.81 20.85 26.60
CA GLU A 138 33.74 19.95 25.87
C GLU A 138 33.58 18.48 26.33
N ALA A 139 32.82 17.68 25.56
CA ALA A 139 33.24 16.52 24.72
C ALA A 139 33.52 15.23 25.55
N ASP A 140 33.09 14.02 25.19
CA ASP A 140 33.30 13.37 23.89
C ASP A 140 32.51 12.04 23.72
N GLU A 141 32.24 11.73 22.44
CA GLU A 141 32.03 10.47 21.70
C GLU A 141 31.49 9.13 22.27
N LYS A 142 30.50 8.57 21.54
CA LYS A 142 30.50 7.31 20.72
C LYS A 142 29.03 6.92 20.45
N GLY A 143 28.52 6.60 19.27
CA GLY A 143 29.07 5.92 18.09
C GLY A 143 28.18 4.69 17.82
N GLY A 144 27.41 4.67 16.73
CA GLY A 144 26.56 3.53 16.32
C GLY A 144 25.39 3.96 15.42
N GLN A 145 25.59 4.11 14.12
CA GLN A 145 25.43 3.10 13.05
C GLN A 145 24.00 3.09 12.47
N LYS A 146 23.95 3.55 11.21
CA LYS A 146 22.78 3.82 10.38
C LYS A 146 22.31 2.52 9.72
N TYR A 147 21.08 2.12 9.99
CA TYR A 147 20.33 1.14 9.19
C TYR A 147 19.12 1.87 8.62
N ASP A 148 19.07 1.97 7.29
CA ASP A 148 17.92 2.48 6.56
C ASP A 148 16.82 1.39 6.61
N ALA A 149 15.75 1.68 7.33
CA ALA A 149 14.50 0.93 7.29
C ALA A 149 13.39 1.94 7.00
N GLU A 150 12.66 1.69 5.93
CA GLU A 150 11.56 2.48 5.39
C GLU A 150 10.56 2.83 6.49
N GLU A 151 10.60 4.09 6.89
CA GLU A 151 9.66 4.67 7.86
C GLU A 151 8.40 5.12 7.10
N SER A 152 7.26 4.67 7.61
CA SER A 152 5.94 4.89 7.06
C SER A 152 5.66 6.36 6.75
N GLU A 153 5.10 6.62 5.56
CA GLU A 153 4.53 7.93 5.19
C GLU A 153 3.34 8.30 6.09
N SER A 154 3.63 8.80 7.30
CA SER A 154 2.65 9.56 8.11
C SER A 154 3.21 10.91 8.58
N GLY A 155 4.36 11.32 8.05
CA GLY A 155 4.99 12.61 8.35
C GLY A 155 4.47 13.76 7.49
N GLN A 156 3.16 13.98 7.41
CA GLN A 156 2.66 15.27 6.91
C GLN A 156 2.70 16.28 8.05
N ASP A 157 3.49 17.34 7.86
CA ASP A 157 3.57 18.50 8.74
C ASP A 157 2.16 18.99 9.13
N PRO A 158 1.75 18.88 10.41
CA PRO A 158 0.40 19.23 10.86
C PRO A 158 0.06 20.69 10.55
N ASP A 159 1.07 21.58 10.54
CA ASP A 159 0.91 22.99 10.21
C ASP A 159 0.53 23.19 8.73
N ARG A 160 1.07 22.35 7.84
CA ARG A 160 0.77 22.38 6.41
C ARG A 160 -0.64 21.87 6.11
N LEU A 161 -1.09 20.82 6.82
CA LEU A 161 -2.46 20.31 6.68
C LEU A 161 -3.48 21.33 7.20
N GLU A 162 -3.22 21.96 8.35
CA GLU A 162 -4.10 23.00 8.90
C GLU A 162 -4.19 24.21 7.95
N ALA A 163 -3.09 24.59 7.29
CA ALA A 163 -3.08 25.62 6.28
C ALA A 163 -3.95 25.27 5.05
N LEU A 164 -3.88 24.03 4.56
CA LEU A 164 -4.69 23.56 3.41
C LEU A 164 -6.20 23.51 3.74
N ILE A 165 -6.53 23.23 4.99
CA ILE A 165 -7.90 23.18 5.49
C ILE A 165 -8.52 24.60 5.64
N LYS A 166 -7.71 25.67 5.58
CA LYS A 166 -8.22 27.06 5.59
C LYS A 166 -8.92 27.42 4.29
N TRP A 167 -10.04 28.12 4.44
CA TRP A 167 -10.79 28.67 3.31
C TRP A 167 -9.93 29.70 2.61
N ASN A 168 -9.94 29.64 1.28
CA ASN A 168 -9.37 30.64 0.40
C ASN A 168 -10.51 31.33 -0.36
N ASP A 169 -10.36 32.62 -0.64
CA ASP A 169 -11.36 33.41 -1.36
C ASP A 169 -11.56 32.91 -2.81
N LYS A 170 -10.61 32.14 -3.34
CA LYS A 170 -10.68 31.50 -4.66
C LYS A 170 -11.31 30.11 -4.66
N ASP A 171 -11.59 29.54 -3.48
CA ASP A 171 -12.15 28.18 -3.40
C ASP A 171 -13.56 28.15 -4.02
N SER A 172 -13.81 27.14 -4.84
CA SER A 172 -15.16 26.82 -5.32
C SER A 172 -16.09 26.44 -4.16
N GLU A 173 -17.40 26.49 -4.39
CA GLU A 173 -18.39 26.09 -3.38
C GLU A 173 -18.12 24.65 -2.89
N VAL A 174 -17.86 23.73 -3.82
CA VAL A 174 -17.54 22.31 -3.51
C VAL A 174 -16.25 22.17 -2.69
N GLU A 175 -15.18 22.91 -3.02
CA GLU A 175 -13.94 22.88 -2.23
C GLU A 175 -14.18 23.37 -0.79
N ARG A 176 -14.99 24.43 -0.63
CA ARG A 176 -15.35 24.95 0.70
C ARG A 176 -16.18 23.95 1.49
N GLU A 177 -17.09 23.23 0.84
CA GLU A 177 -17.83 22.12 1.47
C GLU A 177 -16.88 21.02 1.95
N LEU A 178 -15.99 20.54 1.08
CA LEU A 178 -15.05 19.46 1.40
C LEU A 178 -14.06 19.86 2.50
N LYS A 179 -13.50 21.07 2.46
CA LYS A 179 -12.66 21.61 3.54
C LYS A 179 -13.42 21.74 4.86
N THR A 180 -14.70 22.11 4.81
CA THR A 180 -15.54 22.20 6.01
C THR A 180 -15.81 20.81 6.60
N TYR A 181 -16.12 19.83 5.75
CA TYR A 181 -16.24 18.43 6.15
C TYR A 181 -14.94 17.91 6.78
N ALA A 182 -13.79 18.21 6.16
CA ALA A 182 -12.47 17.84 6.67
C ALA A 182 -12.21 18.36 8.08
N ARG A 183 -12.48 19.64 8.33
CA ARG A 183 -12.36 20.26 9.66
C ARG A 183 -13.17 19.49 10.70
N LEU A 184 -14.40 19.15 10.36
CA LEU A 184 -15.30 18.44 11.27
C LEU A 184 -14.77 17.03 11.58
N ALA A 185 -14.31 16.31 10.56
CA ALA A 185 -13.82 14.94 10.71
C ALA A 185 -12.48 14.87 11.47
N ILE A 186 -11.53 15.75 11.14
CA ILE A 186 -10.17 15.72 11.71
C ILE A 186 -10.17 16.20 13.17
N ASN A 187 -10.91 17.27 13.48
CA ASN A 187 -10.84 17.90 14.80
C ASN A 187 -11.80 17.29 15.84
N THR A 188 -12.66 16.35 15.45
CA THR A 188 -13.59 15.72 16.39
C THR A 188 -12.95 14.52 17.11
N GLY A 189 -13.04 14.53 18.44
CA GLY A 189 -12.79 13.37 19.29
C GLY A 189 -14.05 12.56 19.60
N ASP A 190 -15.22 13.03 19.18
CA ASP A 190 -16.51 12.39 19.44
C ASP A 190 -16.77 11.26 18.43
N ALA A 191 -16.74 10.01 18.93
CA ALA A 191 -16.95 8.81 18.13
C ALA A 191 -18.37 8.75 17.52
N GLU A 192 -19.40 9.27 18.19
CA GLU A 192 -20.77 9.28 17.63
C GLU A 192 -20.89 10.21 16.43
N LEU A 193 -20.16 11.33 16.46
CA LEU A 193 -20.10 12.23 15.31
C LEU A 193 -19.37 11.58 14.14
N LEU A 194 -18.27 10.86 14.38
CA LEU A 194 -17.56 10.11 13.33
C LEU A 194 -18.46 9.05 12.67
N ASP A 195 -19.25 8.32 13.47
CA ASP A 195 -20.25 7.36 12.97
C ASP A 195 -21.28 8.02 12.04
N ARG A 196 -21.72 9.24 12.37
CA ARG A 196 -22.73 9.97 11.57
C ARG A 196 -22.16 10.57 10.29
N ILE A 197 -20.90 11.01 10.29
CA ILE A 197 -20.31 11.69 9.14
C ILE A 197 -19.59 10.75 8.17
N SER A 198 -19.12 9.59 8.63
CA SER A 198 -18.38 8.64 7.78
C SER A 198 -19.12 8.21 6.50
N PRO A 199 -20.46 8.00 6.48
CA PRO A 199 -21.16 7.66 5.23
C PRO A 199 -21.14 8.78 4.19
N SER A 200 -20.87 10.03 4.61
CA SER A 200 -20.79 11.19 3.72
C SER A 200 -19.42 11.35 3.06
N PHE A 201 -18.44 10.49 3.37
CA PHE A 201 -17.10 10.53 2.81
C PHE A 201 -17.05 10.00 1.37
N ASN A 202 -17.69 10.71 0.45
CA ASN A 202 -17.89 10.26 -0.93
C ASN A 202 -16.64 10.49 -1.80
N PHE A 203 -15.92 9.41 -2.12
CA PHE A 203 -14.66 9.47 -2.90
C PHE A 203 -14.84 10.09 -4.29
N ALA A 204 -16.00 9.94 -4.93
CA ALA A 204 -16.25 10.53 -6.25
C ALA A 204 -16.23 12.06 -6.23
N LYS A 205 -16.75 12.68 -5.16
CA LYS A 205 -16.70 14.15 -5.01
C LYS A 205 -15.26 14.64 -4.85
N TRP A 206 -14.45 13.92 -4.07
CA TRP A 206 -13.03 14.23 -3.92
C TRP A 206 -12.27 14.07 -5.24
N SER A 207 -12.57 13.00 -6.00
CA SER A 207 -11.97 12.76 -7.32
C SER A 207 -12.24 13.87 -8.32
N GLN A 208 -13.44 14.46 -8.32
CA GLN A 208 -13.82 15.54 -9.25
C GLN A 208 -13.14 16.87 -8.93
N THR A 209 -12.76 17.09 -7.66
CA THR A 209 -12.19 18.36 -7.21
C THR A 209 -10.69 18.46 -7.56
N GLY A 210 -10.07 17.34 -7.95
CA GLY A 210 -8.67 17.28 -8.40
C GLY A 210 -7.68 17.04 -7.26
N GLU A 211 -6.40 17.00 -7.62
CA GLU A 211 -5.30 16.53 -6.76
C GLU A 211 -4.95 17.49 -5.60
N SER A 212 -5.40 18.75 -5.67
CA SER A 212 -5.11 19.78 -4.65
C SER A 212 -5.58 19.40 -3.24
N LEU A 213 -6.65 18.60 -3.13
CA LEU A 213 -7.21 18.15 -1.85
C LEU A 213 -6.79 16.71 -1.47
N SER A 214 -5.91 16.06 -2.24
CA SER A 214 -5.42 14.70 -1.95
C SER A 214 -4.86 14.55 -0.51
N PRO A 215 -4.03 15.48 0.01
CA PRO A 215 -3.54 15.40 1.39
C PRO A 215 -4.67 15.41 2.43
N ILE A 216 -5.69 16.26 2.21
CA ILE A 216 -6.83 16.38 3.11
C ILE A 216 -7.67 15.09 3.07
N PHE A 217 -7.88 14.54 1.88
CA PHE A 217 -8.58 13.27 1.71
C PHE A 217 -7.89 12.13 2.47
N LYS A 218 -6.56 11.97 2.29
CA LYS A 218 -5.78 10.94 2.98
C LYS A 218 -5.81 11.12 4.50
N ALA A 219 -5.75 12.36 4.99
CA ALA A 219 -5.86 12.67 6.42
C ALA A 219 -7.22 12.29 7.02
N ILE A 220 -8.33 12.57 6.32
CA ILE A 220 -9.67 12.15 6.76
C ILE A 220 -9.76 10.62 6.79
N HIS A 221 -9.27 9.95 5.75
CA HIS A 221 -9.27 8.49 5.69
C HIS A 221 -8.48 7.88 6.86
N ALA A 222 -7.27 8.39 7.12
CA ALA A 222 -6.46 7.97 8.27
C ALA A 222 -7.18 8.23 9.60
N ARG A 223 -7.84 9.38 9.76
CA ARG A 223 -8.63 9.68 10.96
C ARG A 223 -9.76 8.67 11.17
N PHE A 224 -10.48 8.29 10.11
CA PHE A 224 -11.56 7.30 10.21
C PHE A 224 -11.07 5.88 10.50
N LEU A 225 -9.84 5.54 10.09
CA LEU A 225 -9.23 4.24 10.37
C LEU A 225 -8.42 4.18 11.67
N ALA A 226 -8.33 5.30 12.40
CA ALA A 226 -7.58 5.38 13.65
C ALA A 226 -8.05 4.37 14.71
N THR A 227 -7.18 4.03 15.66
CA THR A 227 -7.46 2.98 16.65
C THR A 227 -8.63 3.33 17.59
N ASP A 228 -8.90 4.62 17.80
CA ASP A 228 -9.96 5.13 18.66
C ASP A 228 -11.35 5.20 17.97
N THR A 229 -11.47 4.87 16.68
CA THR A 229 -12.74 4.89 15.96
C THR A 229 -13.49 3.56 16.00
N SER A 230 -14.82 3.63 15.86
CA SER A 230 -15.69 2.44 15.86
C SER A 230 -15.41 1.52 14.66
N PHE A 231 -15.67 0.22 14.82
CA PHE A 231 -15.60 -0.74 13.71
C PHE A 231 -16.50 -0.33 12.53
N ARG A 232 -17.68 0.24 12.83
CA ARG A 232 -18.64 0.69 11.83
C ARG A 232 -18.10 1.84 10.99
N VAL A 233 -17.39 2.81 11.60
CA VAL A 233 -16.69 3.86 10.84
C VAL A 233 -15.70 3.23 9.86
N LYS A 234 -14.85 2.32 10.36
CA LYS A 234 -13.80 1.69 9.55
C LYS A 234 -14.39 0.93 8.36
N GLU A 235 -15.41 0.11 8.61
CA GLU A 235 -16.08 -0.63 7.54
C GLU A 235 -16.76 0.33 6.55
N THR A 236 -17.46 1.35 7.02
CA THR A 236 -18.13 2.34 6.16
C THR A 236 -17.13 3.08 5.28
N THR A 237 -15.98 3.45 5.84
CA THR A 237 -14.89 4.12 5.13
C THR A 237 -14.30 3.21 4.05
N GLN A 238 -14.03 1.93 4.36
CA GLN A 238 -13.53 0.97 3.36
C GLN A 238 -14.57 0.71 2.25
N MET A 239 -15.86 0.63 2.58
CA MET A 239 -16.95 0.44 1.61
C MET A 239 -17.02 1.56 0.56
N GLN A 240 -16.48 2.75 0.84
CA GLN A 240 -16.40 3.82 -0.15
C GLN A 240 -15.59 3.42 -1.38
N LEU A 241 -14.63 2.48 -1.28
CA LEU A 241 -13.91 1.95 -2.45
C LEU A 241 -14.87 1.25 -3.43
N ILE A 242 -15.84 0.50 -2.91
CA ILE A 242 -16.84 -0.21 -3.72
C ILE A 242 -17.85 0.78 -4.31
N TYR A 243 -18.31 1.74 -3.51
CA TYR A 243 -19.20 2.80 -4.02
C TYR A 243 -18.51 3.64 -5.08
N PHE A 244 -17.21 3.89 -4.92
CA PHE A 244 -16.44 4.65 -5.89
C PHE A 244 -16.28 3.88 -7.20
N ARG A 245 -15.99 2.57 -7.15
CA ARG A 245 -16.01 1.71 -8.36
C ARG A 245 -17.34 1.81 -9.10
N ASN A 246 -18.46 1.77 -8.38
CA ASN A 246 -19.80 1.79 -8.97
C ASN A 246 -20.32 3.21 -9.28
N TRP A 247 -19.45 4.22 -9.22
CA TRP A 247 -19.86 5.60 -9.47
C TRP A 247 -20.25 5.81 -10.93
N SER A 248 -21.45 6.35 -11.17
CA SER A 248 -21.97 6.57 -12.52
C SER A 248 -21.14 7.51 -13.38
N GLY A 249 -20.27 8.34 -12.79
CA GLY A 249 -19.39 9.24 -13.52
C GLY A 249 -18.29 8.55 -14.34
N TRP A 250 -18.06 7.25 -14.14
CA TRP A 250 -17.18 6.47 -15.01
C TRP A 250 -17.79 6.17 -16.38
N THR A 251 -19.10 6.34 -16.53
CA THR A 251 -19.80 5.97 -17.76
C THR A 251 -20.66 7.11 -18.26
N THR A 252 -20.75 7.22 -19.58
CA THR A 252 -21.68 8.13 -20.24
C THR A 252 -22.79 7.32 -20.88
N ASN A 253 -24.03 7.75 -20.66
CA ASN A 253 -25.19 7.15 -21.31
C ASN A 253 -25.51 7.91 -22.60
N PHE A 254 -25.48 7.21 -23.73
CA PHE A 254 -25.85 7.77 -25.03
C PHE A 254 -26.81 6.83 -25.76
N HIS A 255 -28.00 7.33 -26.12
CA HIS A 255 -29.09 6.55 -26.76
C HIS A 255 -29.43 5.22 -26.07
N GLY A 256 -29.50 5.21 -24.73
CA GLY A 256 -29.85 4.00 -23.96
C GLY A 256 -28.75 2.95 -23.88
N ARG A 257 -27.55 3.23 -24.40
CA ARG A 257 -26.35 2.42 -24.16
C ARG A 257 -25.37 3.15 -23.25
N THR A 258 -24.83 2.42 -22.30
CA THR A 258 -23.79 2.87 -21.39
C THR A 258 -22.42 2.62 -22.01
N TRP A 259 -21.60 3.66 -22.09
CA TRP A 259 -20.23 3.59 -22.60
C TRP A 259 -19.26 4.07 -21.54
N TRP A 260 -18.09 3.43 -21.45
CA TRP A 260 -17.00 3.96 -20.63
C TRP A 260 -16.55 5.31 -21.17
N ASN A 261 -16.31 6.26 -20.27
CA ASN A 261 -15.78 7.55 -20.69
C ASN A 261 -14.33 7.37 -21.17
N SER A 262 -14.06 7.77 -22.41
CA SER A 262 -12.78 7.55 -23.09
C SER A 262 -11.62 8.34 -22.48
N SER A 263 -11.90 9.38 -21.70
CA SER A 263 -10.92 10.19 -20.97
C SER A 263 -10.54 9.64 -19.59
N ILE A 264 -11.07 8.48 -19.19
CA ILE A 264 -10.72 7.88 -17.89
C ILE A 264 -9.31 7.29 -17.94
N ASN A 265 -8.43 7.97 -17.23
CA ASN A 265 -7.06 7.56 -16.93
C ASN A 265 -6.84 7.56 -15.41
N SER A 266 -5.75 6.93 -14.96
CA SER A 266 -5.38 6.89 -13.56
C SER A 266 -5.05 8.30 -13.01
N THR A 267 -5.67 8.65 -11.90
CA THR A 267 -5.35 9.83 -11.08
C THR A 267 -4.59 9.41 -9.82
N GLU A 268 -4.02 10.36 -9.09
CA GLU A 268 -3.41 10.07 -7.78
C GLU A 268 -4.39 9.35 -6.83
N LEU A 269 -5.65 9.80 -6.80
CA LEU A 269 -6.67 9.20 -5.94
C LEU A 269 -7.01 7.77 -6.35
N THR A 270 -7.12 7.47 -7.65
CA THR A 270 -7.44 6.11 -8.10
C THR A 270 -6.28 5.15 -7.89
N ARG A 271 -5.03 5.61 -8.03
CA ARG A 271 -3.83 4.82 -7.68
C ARG A 271 -3.82 4.53 -6.18
N TRP A 272 -4.06 5.53 -5.35
CA TRP A 272 -4.21 5.32 -3.92
C TRP A 272 -5.36 4.34 -3.59
N CYS A 273 -6.49 4.40 -4.29
CA CYS A 273 -7.59 3.44 -4.12
C CYS A 273 -7.18 2.01 -4.54
N LYS A 274 -6.36 1.87 -5.60
CA LYS A 274 -5.77 0.59 -6.03
C LYS A 274 -4.94 0.00 -4.88
N ASP A 275 -4.05 0.81 -4.29
CA ASP A 275 -3.16 0.38 -3.21
C ASP A 275 -3.94 -0.03 -1.96
N GLN A 276 -5.00 0.72 -1.61
CA GLN A 276 -5.89 0.33 -0.52
C GLN A 276 -6.61 -0.99 -0.81
N CYS A 277 -7.10 -1.19 -2.03
CA CYS A 277 -7.74 -2.46 -2.41
C CYS A 277 -6.73 -3.61 -2.33
N SER A 278 -5.51 -3.42 -2.83
CA SER A 278 -4.41 -4.40 -2.75
C SER A 278 -4.11 -4.81 -1.30
N ALA A 279 -4.03 -3.83 -0.39
CA ALA A 279 -3.83 -4.11 1.03
C ALA A 279 -5.01 -4.87 1.65
N LEU A 280 -6.25 -4.57 1.27
CA LEU A 280 -7.45 -5.21 1.81
C LEU A 280 -7.63 -6.64 1.33
N VAL A 281 -7.44 -6.91 0.03
CA VAL A 281 -7.64 -8.26 -0.54
C VAL A 281 -6.71 -9.31 0.06
N ASN A 282 -5.55 -8.89 0.58
CA ASN A 282 -4.58 -9.79 1.21
C ASN A 282 -4.86 -10.09 2.69
N GLN A 283 -5.89 -9.49 3.30
CA GLN A 283 -6.17 -9.65 4.74
C GLN A 283 -6.95 -10.93 5.08
N SER A 284 -7.92 -11.32 4.24
CA SER A 284 -8.75 -12.51 4.43
C SER A 284 -9.56 -12.82 3.17
N HIS A 285 -10.05 -14.05 3.03
CA HIS A 285 -10.96 -14.46 1.94
C HIS A 285 -12.20 -13.58 1.81
N ASP A 286 -12.79 -13.14 2.94
CA ASP A 286 -13.97 -12.29 2.92
C ASP A 286 -13.66 -10.89 2.38
N HIS A 287 -12.48 -10.35 2.71
CA HIS A 287 -12.02 -9.09 2.16
C HIS A 287 -11.66 -9.23 0.68
N HIS A 288 -11.01 -10.32 0.29
CA HIS A 288 -10.73 -10.63 -1.12
C HIS A 288 -12.03 -10.64 -1.93
N ARG A 289 -13.01 -11.45 -1.51
CA ARG A 289 -14.34 -11.52 -2.14
C ARG A 289 -15.04 -10.18 -2.28
N LYS A 290 -14.86 -9.29 -1.30
CA LYS A 290 -15.52 -7.99 -1.21
C LYS A 290 -14.84 -6.91 -2.05
N PHE A 291 -13.51 -6.88 -2.07
CA PHE A 291 -12.72 -5.78 -2.65
C PHE A 291 -12.00 -6.13 -3.96
N PHE A 292 -11.87 -7.40 -4.33
CA PHE A 292 -11.09 -7.81 -5.50
C PHE A 292 -11.60 -7.21 -6.82
N GLN A 293 -12.92 -7.16 -7.04
CA GLN A 293 -13.47 -6.49 -8.22
C GLN A 293 -13.13 -4.98 -8.26
N SER A 294 -13.04 -4.32 -7.09
CA SER A 294 -12.60 -2.93 -7.01
C SER A 294 -11.11 -2.80 -7.28
N PHE A 295 -10.30 -3.76 -6.81
CA PHE A 295 -8.88 -3.83 -7.12
C PHE A 295 -8.65 -3.93 -8.64
N VAL A 296 -9.29 -4.90 -9.29
CA VAL A 296 -9.24 -5.09 -10.76
C VAL A 296 -9.72 -3.84 -11.50
N PHE A 297 -10.80 -3.21 -11.03
CA PHE A 297 -11.29 -1.97 -11.61
C PHE A 297 -10.25 -0.85 -11.54
N PHE A 298 -9.65 -0.57 -10.39
CA PHE A 298 -8.68 0.53 -10.28
C PHE A 298 -7.40 0.23 -11.09
N THR A 299 -6.97 -1.03 -11.17
CA THR A 299 -5.88 -1.46 -12.06
C THR A 299 -6.21 -1.25 -13.54
N SER A 300 -7.48 -1.40 -13.94
CA SER A 300 -7.94 -1.15 -15.32
C SER A 300 -7.82 0.31 -15.77
N LEU A 301 -7.63 1.24 -14.83
CA LEU A 301 -7.48 2.67 -15.14
C LEU A 301 -6.04 3.03 -15.52
N GLU A 302 -5.09 2.12 -15.29
CA GLU A 302 -3.69 2.29 -15.66
C GLU A 302 -3.47 2.01 -17.16
N GLU A 303 -2.32 2.47 -17.65
CA GLU A 303 -1.97 2.34 -19.06
C GLU A 303 -1.83 0.86 -19.44
N GLY A 304 -2.35 0.47 -20.61
CA GLY A 304 -2.30 -0.92 -21.08
C GLY A 304 -3.31 -1.88 -20.42
N ASN A 305 -4.14 -1.44 -19.47
CA ASN A 305 -5.02 -2.32 -18.68
C ASN A 305 -6.52 -2.23 -19.02
N ARG A 306 -6.87 -1.63 -20.15
CA ARG A 306 -8.27 -1.42 -20.56
C ARG A 306 -9.04 -2.73 -20.76
N ASN A 307 -8.33 -3.81 -21.11
CA ASN A 307 -8.89 -5.16 -21.24
C ASN A 307 -9.61 -5.64 -19.97
N LEU A 308 -9.21 -5.17 -18.79
CA LEU A 308 -9.82 -5.55 -17.51
C LEU A 308 -11.23 -4.96 -17.30
N ARG A 309 -11.59 -3.88 -18.00
CA ARG A 309 -12.88 -3.17 -17.81
C ARG A 309 -13.84 -3.21 -19.01
N ASP A 310 -13.36 -3.50 -20.21
CA ASP A 310 -14.20 -3.49 -21.43
C ASP A 310 -15.39 -4.47 -21.33
N GLN A 311 -15.24 -5.54 -20.54
CA GLN A 311 -16.31 -6.42 -20.09
C GLN A 311 -16.13 -6.66 -18.59
N MET A 312 -16.51 -5.68 -17.75
CA MET A 312 -16.43 -5.92 -16.30
C MET A 312 -17.27 -7.14 -15.92
N PRO A 313 -16.69 -8.11 -15.19
CA PRO A 313 -17.39 -9.32 -14.75
C PRO A 313 -18.55 -8.99 -13.81
N ASP A 314 -19.68 -9.68 -13.97
CA ASP A 314 -20.87 -9.47 -13.14
C ASP A 314 -20.73 -10.11 -11.75
N SER A 315 -19.86 -11.11 -11.62
CA SER A 315 -19.63 -11.84 -10.37
C SER A 315 -18.17 -11.80 -9.91
N TYR A 316 -17.96 -12.04 -8.62
CA TYR A 316 -16.62 -12.21 -8.04
C TYR A 316 -15.88 -13.37 -8.72
N GLN A 317 -16.56 -14.50 -8.90
CA GLN A 317 -15.99 -15.72 -9.48
C GLN A 317 -15.49 -15.49 -10.90
N GLU A 318 -16.34 -14.88 -11.74
CA GLU A 318 -15.97 -14.53 -13.12
C GLU A 318 -14.84 -13.51 -13.17
N CYS A 319 -14.77 -12.59 -12.19
CA CYS A 319 -13.67 -11.64 -12.09
C CYS A 319 -12.34 -12.33 -11.80
N VAL A 320 -12.31 -13.20 -10.79
CA VAL A 320 -11.10 -13.96 -10.46
C VAL A 320 -10.71 -14.85 -11.64
N SER A 321 -11.67 -15.56 -12.24
CA SER A 321 -11.39 -16.50 -13.32
C SER A 321 -10.85 -15.81 -14.58
N ARG A 322 -11.37 -14.62 -14.94
CA ARG A 322 -10.83 -13.80 -16.04
C ARG A 322 -9.44 -13.27 -15.72
N THR A 323 -9.20 -12.79 -14.50
CA THR A 323 -7.88 -12.33 -14.10
C THR A 323 -6.85 -13.47 -14.15
N LEU A 324 -7.22 -14.68 -13.73
CA LEU A 324 -6.35 -15.86 -13.80
C LEU A 324 -5.97 -16.28 -15.23
N CYS A 325 -6.72 -15.85 -16.25
CA CYS A 325 -6.45 -16.16 -17.66
C CYS A 325 -5.99 -14.94 -18.46
N ALA A 326 -5.65 -13.83 -17.79
CA ALA A 326 -5.28 -12.60 -18.48
C ALA A 326 -4.05 -12.79 -19.38
N TYR A 327 -3.10 -13.66 -18.98
CA TYR A 327 -1.86 -13.94 -19.71
C TYR A 327 -1.98 -15.09 -20.73
N ASP A 328 -3.17 -15.62 -20.98
CA ASP A 328 -3.45 -16.61 -22.04
C ASP A 328 -3.53 -15.96 -23.44
N CYS A 329 -2.92 -14.79 -23.65
CA CYS A 329 -2.93 -14.11 -24.94
C CYS A 329 -1.57 -13.51 -25.29
N ASP A 330 -1.26 -13.45 -26.59
CA ASP A 330 0.01 -12.90 -27.11
C ASP A 330 0.01 -11.36 -27.18
N ARG A 331 -0.91 -10.69 -26.46
CA ARG A 331 -1.03 -9.24 -26.48
C ARG A 331 -0.12 -8.62 -25.43
N GLU A 332 0.45 -7.47 -25.75
CA GLU A 332 1.10 -6.63 -24.75
C GLU A 332 0.05 -6.16 -23.74
N LEU A 333 0.20 -6.61 -22.50
CA LEU A 333 -0.61 -6.19 -21.35
C LEU A 333 0.14 -5.08 -20.60
N GLY A 334 -0.62 -4.16 -19.99
CA GLY A 334 -0.05 -3.26 -18.99
C GLY A 334 0.35 -4.02 -17.71
N ASP A 335 0.74 -3.27 -16.68
CA ASP A 335 1.09 -3.86 -15.39
C ASP A 335 -0.15 -4.41 -14.67
N GLN A 336 -0.31 -5.73 -14.74
CA GLN A 336 -1.41 -6.49 -14.11
C GLN A 336 -0.88 -7.52 -13.11
N ALA A 337 0.40 -7.43 -12.74
CA ALA A 337 1.06 -8.47 -11.97
C ALA A 337 0.40 -8.65 -10.60
N ASP A 338 0.11 -7.55 -9.90
CA ASP A 338 -0.45 -7.61 -8.55
C ASP A 338 -1.85 -8.23 -8.50
N VAL A 339 -2.73 -7.87 -9.45
CA VAL A 339 -4.10 -8.43 -9.51
C VAL A 339 -4.06 -9.92 -9.86
N PHE A 340 -3.15 -10.31 -10.75
CA PHE A 340 -2.93 -11.72 -11.10
C PHE A 340 -2.41 -12.52 -9.91
N CYS A 341 -1.36 -12.04 -9.25
CA CYS A 341 -0.80 -12.66 -8.05
C CYS A 341 -1.85 -12.80 -6.95
N SER A 342 -2.67 -11.77 -6.73
CA SER A 342 -3.73 -11.78 -5.73
C SER A 342 -4.83 -12.79 -6.04
N ALA A 343 -5.28 -12.89 -7.30
CA ALA A 343 -6.24 -13.91 -7.74
C ALA A 343 -5.69 -15.32 -7.52
N PHE A 344 -4.44 -15.54 -7.91
CA PHE A 344 -3.79 -16.84 -7.83
C PHE A 344 -3.58 -17.28 -6.38
N ARG A 345 -3.05 -16.40 -5.54
CA ARG A 345 -2.82 -16.67 -4.10
C ARG A 345 -4.12 -17.01 -3.38
N GLU A 346 -5.21 -16.33 -3.70
CA GLU A 346 -6.53 -16.63 -3.13
C GLU A 346 -6.99 -18.04 -3.49
N CYS A 347 -7.01 -18.40 -4.78
CA CYS A 347 -7.41 -19.74 -5.20
C CYS A 347 -6.52 -20.82 -4.57
N ASN A 348 -5.22 -20.60 -4.50
CA ASN A 348 -4.30 -21.53 -3.87
C ASN A 348 -4.49 -21.65 -2.34
N SER A 349 -4.75 -20.55 -1.65
CA SER A 349 -5.08 -20.57 -0.21
C SER A 349 -6.37 -21.34 0.03
N LEU A 350 -7.43 -21.09 -0.75
CA LEU A 350 -8.69 -21.83 -0.66
C LEU A 350 -8.49 -23.35 -0.82
N VAL A 351 -7.62 -23.77 -1.74
CA VAL A 351 -7.26 -25.19 -1.92
C VAL A 351 -6.50 -25.73 -0.70
N LYS A 352 -5.49 -25.00 -0.20
CA LYS A 352 -4.71 -25.38 1.00
C LYS A 352 -5.60 -25.51 2.24
N ASP A 353 -6.58 -24.62 2.38
CA ASP A 353 -7.55 -24.59 3.47
C ASP A 353 -8.71 -25.59 3.26
N ARG A 354 -8.67 -26.41 2.20
CA ARG A 354 -9.67 -27.42 1.83
C ARG A 354 -11.07 -26.85 1.58
N ARG A 355 -11.16 -25.57 1.20
CA ARG A 355 -12.40 -24.86 0.85
C ARG A 355 -12.77 -25.08 -0.61
N PHE A 356 -12.87 -26.35 -1.03
CA PHE A 356 -13.10 -26.71 -2.42
C PHE A 356 -14.42 -26.15 -2.99
N GLN A 357 -15.45 -26.02 -2.14
CA GLN A 357 -16.74 -25.45 -2.52
C GLN A 357 -16.66 -23.98 -2.97
N ASP A 358 -15.62 -23.25 -2.55
CA ASP A 358 -15.42 -21.84 -2.90
C ASP A 358 -14.56 -21.68 -4.16
N VAL A 359 -13.59 -22.57 -4.39
CA VAL A 359 -12.68 -22.51 -5.55
C VAL A 359 -13.30 -23.16 -6.81
N THR A 360 -14.08 -24.24 -6.68
CA THR A 360 -14.68 -24.92 -7.84
C THR A 360 -15.54 -23.99 -8.70
N PRO A 361 -16.43 -23.12 -8.14
CA PRO A 361 -17.20 -22.19 -8.95
C PRO A 361 -16.34 -21.16 -9.71
N ILE A 362 -15.19 -20.77 -9.16
CA ILE A 362 -14.25 -19.85 -9.81
C ILE A 362 -13.65 -20.52 -11.05
N LEU A 363 -13.21 -21.77 -10.92
CA LEU A 363 -12.52 -22.49 -11.99
C LEU A 363 -13.47 -23.14 -13.01
N SER A 364 -14.74 -23.37 -12.65
CA SER A 364 -15.70 -24.08 -13.52
C SER A 364 -15.98 -23.41 -14.86
N GLY A 365 -15.80 -22.09 -14.95
CA GLY A 365 -16.07 -21.31 -16.15
C GLY A 365 -14.91 -21.23 -17.13
N VAL A 366 -13.76 -21.83 -16.82
CA VAL A 366 -12.53 -21.62 -17.60
C VAL A 366 -11.84 -22.93 -17.96
N ARG A 367 -11.19 -22.94 -19.12
CA ARG A 367 -10.37 -24.07 -19.57
C ARG A 367 -9.13 -24.20 -18.70
N ARG A 368 -8.84 -25.43 -18.28
CA ARG A 368 -7.69 -25.75 -17.41
C ARG A 368 -6.36 -25.43 -18.10
N SER A 369 -6.26 -25.74 -19.40
CA SER A 369 -5.11 -25.36 -20.23
C SER A 369 -4.88 -23.85 -20.25
N SER A 370 -5.90 -23.03 -20.46
CA SER A 370 -5.79 -21.56 -20.41
C SER A 370 -5.26 -21.05 -19.08
N LEU A 371 -5.70 -21.61 -17.95
CA LEU A 371 -5.20 -21.24 -16.62
C LEU A 371 -3.71 -21.56 -16.47
N LEU A 372 -3.29 -22.75 -16.92
CA LEU A 372 -1.90 -23.18 -16.84
C LEU A 372 -1.00 -22.40 -17.80
N GLN A 373 -1.45 -22.13 -19.03
CA GLN A 373 -0.73 -21.26 -19.98
C GLN A 373 -0.55 -19.85 -19.41
N SER A 374 -1.61 -19.28 -18.83
CA SER A 374 -1.53 -17.98 -18.16
C SER A 374 -0.59 -18.00 -16.95
N LEU A 375 -0.48 -19.11 -16.22
CA LEU A 375 0.48 -19.26 -15.12
C LEU A 375 1.93 -19.28 -15.64
N PHE A 376 2.20 -19.99 -16.73
CA PHE A 376 3.55 -20.11 -17.29
C PHE A 376 4.02 -18.83 -18.00
N ARG A 377 3.09 -18.09 -18.64
CA ARG A 377 3.37 -16.81 -19.30
C ARG A 377 3.34 -15.61 -18.34
N GLY A 378 2.60 -15.72 -17.24
CA GLY A 378 2.37 -14.66 -16.29
C GLY A 378 3.58 -14.33 -15.41
N PRO A 379 3.45 -13.39 -14.46
CA PRO A 379 4.51 -13.02 -13.53
C PRO A 379 4.94 -14.21 -12.68
N HIS A 380 6.26 -14.37 -12.49
CA HIS A 380 6.84 -15.49 -11.76
C HIS A 380 6.19 -15.66 -10.38
N GLN A 381 5.66 -16.86 -10.13
CA GLN A 381 5.26 -17.31 -8.81
C GLN A 381 6.16 -18.48 -8.39
N PRO A 382 6.67 -18.49 -7.14
CA PRO A 382 7.40 -19.63 -6.64
C PRO A 382 6.58 -20.92 -6.75
N TRP A 383 7.17 -22.02 -7.23
CA TRP A 383 6.44 -23.27 -7.47
C TRP A 383 5.70 -23.78 -6.22
N ASN A 384 6.32 -23.65 -5.04
CA ASN A 384 5.73 -24.04 -3.76
C ASN A 384 4.43 -23.27 -3.42
N ASP A 385 4.29 -22.05 -3.95
CA ASP A 385 3.10 -21.24 -3.79
C ASP A 385 2.01 -21.60 -4.78
N VAL A 386 2.31 -22.33 -5.85
CA VAL A 386 1.33 -22.68 -6.90
C VAL A 386 0.98 -24.16 -6.98
N LYS A 387 1.85 -25.02 -6.44
CA LYS A 387 1.74 -26.48 -6.52
C LYS A 387 0.38 -27.02 -6.06
N ALA A 388 -0.20 -26.48 -4.99
CA ALA A 388 -1.47 -27.00 -4.47
C ALA A 388 -2.63 -26.71 -5.45
N LEU A 389 -2.71 -25.49 -5.98
CA LEU A 389 -3.71 -25.14 -6.98
C LEU A 389 -3.51 -25.92 -8.29
N VAL A 390 -2.26 -26.01 -8.78
CA VAL A 390 -1.96 -26.76 -10.01
C VAL A 390 -2.34 -28.23 -9.85
N SER A 391 -1.96 -28.86 -8.74
CA SER A 391 -2.36 -30.25 -8.43
C SER A 391 -3.87 -30.43 -8.41
N PHE A 392 -4.62 -29.48 -7.85
CA PHE A 392 -6.08 -29.53 -7.83
C PHE A 392 -6.69 -29.38 -9.23
N ILE A 393 -6.10 -28.55 -10.09
CA ILE A 393 -6.56 -28.37 -11.48
C ILE A 393 -6.29 -29.63 -12.30
N THR A 394 -5.13 -30.28 -12.08
CA THR A 394 -4.68 -31.42 -12.88
C THR A 394 -5.26 -32.76 -12.45
N GLU A 395 -5.72 -32.87 -11.21
CA GLU A 395 -6.18 -34.12 -10.60
C GLU A 395 -7.20 -34.86 -11.50
N GLY A 396 -6.85 -36.08 -11.90
CA GLY A 396 -7.70 -36.98 -12.69
C GLY A 396 -7.90 -36.57 -14.15
N ASN A 397 -7.15 -35.59 -14.66
CA ASN A 397 -7.19 -35.12 -16.05
C ASN A 397 -5.78 -34.90 -16.63
N GLU A 398 -4.77 -35.56 -16.08
CA GLU A 398 -3.36 -35.27 -16.36
C GLU A 398 -2.97 -35.47 -17.82
N ILE A 399 -3.43 -36.55 -18.43
CA ILE A 399 -3.17 -36.87 -19.85
C ILE A 399 -3.88 -35.86 -20.75
N ASP A 400 -5.15 -35.55 -20.47
CA ASP A 400 -5.94 -34.61 -21.26
C ASP A 400 -5.33 -33.20 -21.22
N ILE A 401 -4.88 -32.76 -20.04
CA ILE A 401 -4.21 -31.47 -19.87
C ILE A 401 -2.88 -31.44 -20.62
N LEU A 402 -2.09 -32.51 -20.55
CA LEU A 402 -0.83 -32.59 -21.27
C LEU A 402 -1.05 -32.53 -22.79
N ASN A 403 -2.08 -33.23 -23.29
CA ASN A 403 -2.51 -33.15 -24.69
C ASN A 403 -2.92 -31.71 -25.07
N GLU A 404 -3.77 -31.07 -24.27
CA GLU A 404 -4.21 -29.68 -24.51
C GLU A 404 -3.05 -28.67 -24.48
N LEU A 405 -2.02 -28.91 -23.68
CA LEU A 405 -0.84 -28.06 -23.55
C LEU A 405 0.27 -28.40 -24.55
N SER A 406 0.15 -29.46 -25.33
CA SER A 406 1.25 -29.95 -26.16
C SER A 406 1.75 -28.90 -27.15
N ASP A 407 0.86 -28.25 -27.89
CA ASP A 407 1.21 -27.16 -28.82
C ASP A 407 1.89 -25.97 -28.12
N PHE A 408 1.44 -25.62 -26.90
CA PHE A 408 2.04 -24.55 -26.11
C PHE A 408 3.46 -24.92 -25.63
N LEU A 409 3.65 -26.15 -25.12
CA LEU A 409 4.93 -26.64 -24.63
C LEU A 409 5.95 -26.85 -25.77
N SER A 410 5.47 -27.17 -26.97
CA SER A 410 6.31 -27.29 -28.18
C SER A 410 6.78 -25.94 -28.73
N ASN A 411 6.11 -24.84 -28.38
CA ASN A 411 6.38 -23.50 -28.91
C ASN A 411 6.71 -22.49 -27.79
N LEU A 412 7.49 -22.89 -26.79
CA LEU A 412 7.92 -22.02 -25.69
C LEU A 412 8.86 -20.92 -26.20
N SER A 413 8.39 -19.68 -26.21
CA SER A 413 9.20 -18.52 -26.62
C SER A 413 9.72 -17.68 -25.46
N ASN A 414 9.02 -17.70 -24.32
CA ASN A 414 9.35 -16.92 -23.13
C ASN A 414 9.05 -17.74 -21.88
N MET A 415 10.04 -18.50 -21.41
CA MET A 415 9.94 -19.25 -20.16
C MET A 415 10.71 -18.51 -19.07
N GLN A 416 10.10 -18.32 -17.90
CA GLN A 416 10.77 -17.70 -16.76
C GLN A 416 11.54 -18.76 -15.97
N VAL A 417 12.86 -18.65 -15.94
CA VAL A 417 13.74 -19.43 -15.07
C VAL A 417 14.25 -18.53 -13.96
N VAL A 418 14.10 -18.95 -12.71
CA VAL A 418 14.53 -18.16 -11.54
C VAL A 418 15.52 -18.95 -10.71
N HIS A 419 16.78 -18.51 -10.70
CA HIS A 419 17.81 -19.07 -9.85
C HIS A 419 17.61 -18.65 -8.38
N ARG A 420 17.51 -19.63 -7.49
CA ARG A 420 17.58 -19.46 -6.03
C ARG A 420 18.94 -19.93 -5.52
N PHE A 421 19.25 -19.60 -4.26
CA PHE A 421 20.57 -19.84 -3.65
C PHE A 421 21.14 -21.27 -3.81
N PHE A 422 20.29 -22.30 -3.93
CA PHE A 422 20.72 -23.70 -4.05
C PHE A 422 19.92 -24.51 -5.10
N ASP A 423 19.03 -23.88 -5.87
CA ASP A 423 18.10 -24.57 -6.79
C ASP A 423 17.53 -23.59 -7.82
N ALA A 424 16.99 -24.08 -8.93
CA ALA A 424 16.31 -23.28 -9.92
C ALA A 424 14.80 -23.55 -9.92
N ASP A 425 13.99 -22.48 -9.88
CA ASP A 425 12.56 -22.60 -10.09
C ASP A 425 12.26 -22.56 -11.58
N VAL A 426 11.87 -23.72 -12.12
CA VAL A 426 11.60 -23.95 -13.54
C VAL A 426 10.13 -24.41 -13.65
N PRO A 427 9.15 -23.48 -13.73
CA PRO A 427 7.73 -23.80 -13.53
C PRO A 427 7.19 -24.89 -14.48
N VAL A 428 7.62 -24.90 -15.74
CA VAL A 428 7.21 -25.91 -16.72
C VAL A 428 7.76 -27.29 -16.35
N VAL A 429 9.03 -27.40 -15.97
CA VAL A 429 9.60 -28.70 -15.55
C VAL A 429 8.99 -29.16 -14.23
N ASN A 430 8.78 -28.24 -13.29
CA ASN A 430 8.13 -28.55 -12.02
C ASN A 430 6.68 -29.04 -12.22
N PHE A 431 5.97 -28.50 -13.20
CA PHE A 431 4.67 -28.99 -13.64
C PHE A 431 4.75 -30.39 -14.26
N LEU A 432 5.70 -30.63 -15.15
CA LEU A 432 5.93 -31.95 -15.73
C LEU A 432 6.30 -32.98 -14.65
N ASP A 433 7.10 -32.62 -13.65
CA ASP A 433 7.41 -33.52 -12.53
C ASP A 433 6.18 -33.83 -11.69
N LEU A 434 5.29 -32.84 -11.48
CA LEU A 434 4.02 -33.07 -10.80
C LEU A 434 3.17 -34.11 -11.54
N LEU A 435 2.99 -33.93 -12.86
CA LEU A 435 2.22 -34.88 -13.67
C LEU A 435 2.85 -36.28 -13.70
N ARG A 436 4.19 -36.36 -13.81
CA ARG A 436 4.93 -37.63 -13.78
C ARG A 436 4.53 -38.53 -12.61
N THR A 437 4.21 -37.96 -11.45
CA THR A 437 3.85 -38.74 -10.25
C THR A 437 2.48 -39.43 -10.34
N SER A 438 1.58 -38.99 -11.22
CA SER A 438 0.23 -39.56 -11.38
C SER A 438 -0.02 -40.20 -12.76
N LEU A 439 0.94 -40.13 -13.70
CA LEU A 439 0.83 -40.78 -14.99
C LEU A 439 0.92 -42.32 -14.88
N PRO A 440 0.19 -43.07 -15.73
CA PRO A 440 0.22 -44.53 -15.72
C PRO A 440 1.55 -45.08 -16.29
N PHE A 441 1.93 -46.29 -15.89
CA PHE A 441 3.20 -46.91 -16.31
C PHE A 441 3.33 -47.10 -17.83
N ASN A 442 2.24 -47.26 -18.55
CA ASN A 442 2.20 -47.41 -20.00
C ASN A 442 1.97 -46.09 -20.75
N PHE A 443 2.19 -44.96 -20.06
CA PHE A 443 2.06 -43.64 -20.64
C PHE A 443 3.00 -43.46 -21.83
N THR A 444 2.52 -42.78 -22.86
CA THR A 444 3.32 -42.29 -23.98
C THR A 444 3.04 -40.82 -24.18
N VAL A 445 4.10 -40.06 -24.49
CA VAL A 445 4.03 -38.62 -24.77
C VAL A 445 3.07 -38.34 -25.94
N PRO A 446 2.27 -37.24 -25.88
CA PRO A 446 1.39 -36.83 -26.98
C PRO A 446 2.14 -36.66 -28.30
N GLU A 447 1.46 -36.93 -29.43
CA GLU A 447 2.11 -36.92 -30.75
C GLU A 447 2.66 -35.55 -31.17
N ASP A 448 2.02 -34.49 -30.68
CA ASP A 448 2.32 -33.09 -31.01
C ASP A 448 3.26 -32.42 -29.98
N LEU A 449 3.70 -33.16 -28.95
CA LEU A 449 4.60 -32.63 -27.92
C LEU A 449 6.07 -32.83 -28.33
N ASP A 450 6.69 -31.74 -28.75
CA ASP A 450 8.11 -31.65 -29.08
C ASP A 450 8.85 -30.89 -27.96
N LEU A 451 9.76 -31.59 -27.28
CA LEU A 451 10.51 -31.03 -26.17
C LEU A 451 11.79 -30.29 -26.60
N SER A 452 12.10 -30.20 -27.89
CA SER A 452 13.37 -29.64 -28.39
C SER A 452 13.63 -28.23 -27.87
N ILE A 453 12.62 -27.35 -27.91
CA ILE A 453 12.76 -25.97 -27.43
C ILE A 453 12.96 -25.89 -25.91
N LEU A 454 12.30 -26.77 -25.14
CA LEU A 454 12.49 -26.85 -23.70
C LEU A 454 13.93 -27.25 -23.38
N LEU A 455 14.48 -28.25 -24.09
CA LEU A 455 15.87 -28.69 -23.88
C LEU A 455 16.86 -27.56 -24.13
N THR A 456 16.67 -26.79 -25.20
CA THR A 456 17.50 -25.61 -25.49
C THR A 456 17.46 -24.59 -24.35
N ILE A 457 16.26 -24.23 -23.87
CA ILE A 457 16.09 -23.28 -22.76
C ILE A 457 16.80 -23.78 -21.49
N LEU A 458 16.65 -25.06 -21.14
CA LEU A 458 17.25 -25.62 -19.92
C LEU A 458 18.79 -25.63 -19.98
N VAL A 459 19.35 -25.82 -21.17
CA VAL A 459 20.80 -25.72 -21.42
C VAL A 459 21.28 -24.29 -21.32
N ASP A 460 20.59 -23.36 -21.97
CA ASP A 460 20.95 -21.94 -22.00
C ASP A 460 20.90 -21.29 -20.61
N GLU A 461 19.94 -21.71 -19.78
CA GLU A 461 19.75 -21.23 -18.41
C GLU A 461 20.61 -21.99 -17.38
N ASP A 462 21.43 -22.97 -17.77
CA ASP A 462 22.30 -23.75 -16.88
C ASP A 462 21.55 -24.43 -15.70
N VAL A 463 20.36 -24.97 -15.97
CA VAL A 463 19.49 -25.66 -14.98
C VAL A 463 19.29 -27.14 -15.28
N VAL A 464 20.18 -27.71 -16.08
CA VAL A 464 20.13 -29.12 -16.53
C VAL A 464 20.23 -30.08 -15.34
N TYR A 465 21.04 -29.75 -14.33
CA TYR A 465 21.24 -30.60 -13.17
C TYR A 465 19.93 -30.84 -12.41
N GLU A 466 19.20 -29.76 -12.11
CA GLU A 466 17.97 -29.73 -11.33
C GLU A 466 16.78 -30.36 -12.07
N THR A 467 16.81 -30.34 -13.41
CA THR A 467 15.64 -30.70 -14.26
C THR A 467 15.75 -32.05 -14.95
N SER A 468 16.94 -32.67 -14.91
CA SER A 468 17.31 -33.89 -15.64
C SER A 468 16.39 -35.09 -15.42
N ASP A 469 16.05 -35.44 -14.17
CA ASP A 469 15.22 -36.62 -13.85
C ASP A 469 13.85 -36.58 -14.55
N THR A 470 13.21 -35.41 -14.51
CA THR A 470 11.89 -35.20 -15.13
C THR A 470 11.99 -35.25 -16.64
N VAL A 471 12.96 -34.53 -17.22
CA VAL A 471 13.15 -34.48 -18.67
C VAL A 471 13.42 -35.89 -19.24
N PHE A 472 14.29 -36.67 -18.58
CA PHE A 472 14.59 -38.04 -19.03
C PHE A 472 13.39 -38.96 -18.97
N TYR A 473 12.51 -38.80 -17.98
CA TYR A 473 11.27 -39.56 -17.93
C TYR A 473 10.44 -39.33 -19.20
N TYR A 474 10.18 -38.09 -19.60
CA TYR A 474 9.38 -37.81 -20.79
C TYR A 474 10.05 -38.25 -22.09
N LEU A 475 11.38 -38.14 -22.18
CA LEU A 475 12.12 -38.64 -23.34
C LEU A 475 12.01 -40.17 -23.47
N ASP A 476 12.09 -40.94 -22.36
CA ASP A 476 11.97 -42.42 -22.33
C ASP A 476 10.55 -42.91 -22.68
N HIS A 477 9.54 -42.07 -22.51
CA HIS A 477 8.13 -42.40 -22.78
C HIS A 477 7.66 -41.93 -24.17
N GLY A 478 8.57 -41.92 -25.16
CA GLY A 478 8.25 -41.60 -26.56
C GLY A 478 8.48 -40.14 -26.96
N GLY A 479 8.98 -39.29 -26.05
CA GLY A 479 9.30 -37.90 -26.36
C GLY A 479 10.57 -37.76 -27.22
N PHE A 480 11.49 -38.73 -27.15
CA PHE A 480 12.74 -38.68 -27.91
C PHE A 480 12.53 -38.78 -29.42
N GLU A 481 11.61 -39.66 -29.85
CA GLU A 481 11.26 -39.84 -31.26
C GLU A 481 10.52 -38.63 -31.85
N ARG A 482 10.05 -37.71 -31.00
CA ARG A 482 9.26 -36.52 -31.37
C ARG A 482 10.09 -35.24 -31.45
N LEU A 483 11.39 -35.30 -31.11
CA LEU A 483 12.27 -34.13 -31.16
C LEU A 483 12.50 -33.65 -32.59
N SER A 484 12.15 -32.39 -32.88
CA SER A 484 12.52 -31.74 -34.15
C SER A 484 14.01 -31.41 -34.23
N ASP A 485 14.68 -31.16 -33.10
CA ASP A 485 16.11 -30.89 -33.02
C ASP A 485 16.86 -31.83 -32.06
N LEU A 486 17.58 -32.78 -32.65
CA LEU A 486 18.44 -33.71 -31.91
C LEU A 486 19.71 -33.04 -31.34
N HIS A 487 20.06 -31.84 -31.82
CA HIS A 487 21.21 -31.10 -31.29
C HIS A 487 20.95 -30.57 -29.89
N ALA A 488 19.81 -29.92 -29.66
CA ALA A 488 19.36 -29.47 -28.35
C ALA A 488 19.43 -30.59 -27.30
N ALA A 489 18.98 -31.78 -27.69
CA ALA A 489 19.03 -32.95 -26.83
C ALA A 489 20.46 -33.41 -26.54
N TRP A 490 21.35 -33.44 -27.55
CA TRP A 490 22.77 -33.75 -27.36
C TRP A 490 23.45 -32.74 -26.41
N GLU A 491 23.15 -31.45 -26.50
CA GLU A 491 23.70 -30.44 -25.59
C GLU A 491 23.21 -30.63 -24.16
N PHE A 492 21.91 -30.93 -23.98
CA PHE A 492 21.34 -31.27 -22.69
C PHE A 492 22.04 -32.48 -22.07
N TRP A 493 22.27 -33.55 -22.84
CA TRP A 493 23.01 -34.74 -22.38
C TRP A 493 24.45 -34.45 -21.99
N ARG A 494 25.14 -33.60 -22.76
CA ARG A 494 26.53 -33.21 -22.48
C ARG A 494 26.66 -32.47 -21.15
N ASN A 495 25.68 -31.63 -20.83
CA ASN A 495 25.67 -30.79 -19.63
C ASN A 495 25.00 -31.48 -18.43
N SER A 496 24.39 -32.66 -18.63
CA SER A 496 23.82 -33.45 -17.55
C SER A 496 24.91 -34.08 -16.67
N PRO A 497 24.73 -34.13 -15.33
CA PRO A 497 25.74 -34.66 -14.43
C PRO A 497 26.04 -36.13 -14.72
N PRO A 498 27.31 -36.55 -14.65
CA PRO A 498 27.68 -37.95 -14.77
C PRO A 498 27.18 -38.79 -13.59
N ALA A 499 26.46 -38.26 -12.59
CA ALA A 499 25.84 -39.03 -11.50
C ALA A 499 24.49 -39.67 -11.88
N LEU A 500 23.91 -39.29 -13.03
CA LEU A 500 22.92 -40.09 -13.78
C LEU A 500 23.58 -41.23 -14.57
N VAL A 501 24.93 -41.28 -14.59
CA VAL A 501 25.72 -42.51 -14.60
C VAL A 501 25.99 -42.87 -13.12
N PRO A 502 25.48 -43.99 -12.59
CA PRO A 502 25.21 -44.09 -11.15
C PRO A 502 26.48 -44.05 -10.27
N ARG A 503 26.49 -43.16 -9.26
CA ARG A 503 27.07 -43.46 -7.94
C ARG A 503 25.94 -43.70 -6.94
N PHE A 504 25.74 -44.99 -6.68
CA PHE A 504 24.90 -45.60 -5.66
C PHE A 504 25.00 -44.95 -4.28
N GLY A 505 23.85 -44.71 -3.62
CA GLY A 505 23.84 -44.50 -2.16
C GLY A 505 22.60 -43.86 -1.54
N SER A 506 21.47 -44.59 -1.48
CA SER A 506 20.27 -44.31 -0.65
C SER A 506 19.48 -43.06 -1.09
N PHE A 507 18.16 -43.06 -1.33
CA PHE A 507 17.00 -43.78 -0.83
C PHE A 507 15.97 -43.73 -1.97
N TYR A 508 15.37 -44.85 -2.37
CA TYR A 508 13.98 -45.03 -2.85
C TYR A 508 13.90 -46.40 -3.54
N ARG A 509 13.02 -47.25 -3.01
CA ARG A 509 12.91 -48.67 -3.34
C ARG A 509 11.87 -48.84 -4.45
N GLY A 510 12.31 -48.86 -5.71
CA GLY A 510 11.51 -49.17 -6.89
C GLY A 510 12.38 -49.83 -7.97
N HIS A 511 12.49 -51.17 -7.93
CA HIS A 511 13.55 -51.94 -8.59
C HIS A 511 13.37 -52.17 -10.11
N GLY A 512 12.34 -51.60 -10.76
CA GLY A 512 12.01 -51.85 -12.17
C GLY A 512 12.35 -50.71 -13.14
N LEU A 513 12.16 -49.45 -12.74
CA LEU A 513 12.40 -48.27 -13.59
C LEU A 513 13.90 -48.02 -13.82
N GLN A 514 14.73 -48.26 -12.81
CA GLN A 514 16.14 -47.82 -12.76
C GLN A 514 17.05 -48.47 -13.82
N THR A 515 16.78 -49.71 -14.22
CA THR A 515 17.53 -50.40 -15.28
C THR A 515 17.08 -50.03 -16.69
N HIS A 516 15.83 -49.59 -16.85
CA HIS A 516 15.28 -49.18 -18.15
C HIS A 516 15.86 -47.83 -18.57
N THR A 517 15.81 -46.85 -17.65
CA THR A 517 16.31 -45.48 -17.88
C THR A 517 17.81 -45.45 -18.20
N PHE A 518 18.62 -46.33 -17.57
CA PHE A 518 20.05 -46.46 -17.87
C PHE A 518 20.32 -46.98 -19.29
N ARG A 519 19.54 -47.97 -19.74
CA ARG A 519 19.67 -48.52 -21.09
C ARG A 519 19.24 -47.48 -22.13
N PHE A 520 18.13 -46.80 -21.87
CA PHE A 520 17.62 -45.72 -22.71
C PHE A 520 18.66 -44.59 -22.83
N TYR A 521 19.22 -44.11 -21.72
CA TYR A 521 20.26 -43.08 -21.71
C TYR A 521 21.46 -43.47 -22.60
N HIS A 522 21.96 -44.70 -22.47
CA HIS A 522 23.13 -45.14 -23.23
C HIS A 522 22.83 -45.28 -24.73
N GLU A 523 21.69 -45.86 -25.09
CA GLU A 523 21.28 -46.05 -26.49
C GLU A 523 21.00 -44.70 -27.17
N CYS A 524 20.27 -43.79 -26.52
CA CYS A 524 19.98 -42.45 -27.04
C CYS A 524 21.24 -41.58 -27.12
N PHE A 525 22.11 -41.62 -26.12
CA PHE A 525 23.39 -40.89 -26.16
C PHE A 525 24.27 -41.37 -27.33
N ILE A 526 24.39 -42.69 -27.53
CA ILE A 526 25.15 -43.26 -28.66
C ILE A 526 24.50 -42.88 -29.99
N LEU A 527 23.17 -42.88 -30.09
CA LEU A 527 22.44 -42.53 -31.29
C LEU A 527 22.61 -41.04 -31.64
N CYS A 528 22.43 -40.13 -30.67
CA CYS A 528 22.69 -38.69 -30.83
C CYS A 528 24.15 -38.44 -31.24
N LEU A 529 25.11 -39.10 -30.57
CA LEU A 529 26.53 -38.96 -30.91
C LEU A 529 26.81 -39.40 -32.35
N LYS A 530 26.24 -40.54 -32.80
CA LYS A 530 26.40 -41.02 -34.18
C LYS A 530 25.79 -40.06 -35.21
N ILE A 531 24.61 -39.51 -34.92
CA ILE A 531 23.91 -38.59 -35.83
C ILE A 531 24.64 -37.24 -35.90
N VAL A 532 25.02 -36.66 -34.76
CA VAL A 532 25.79 -35.40 -34.71
C VAL A 532 27.15 -35.56 -35.37
N LEU A 533 27.86 -36.67 -35.15
CA LEU A 533 29.13 -36.96 -35.84
C LEU A 533 28.95 -37.18 -37.35
N SER A 534 27.80 -37.69 -37.79
CA SER A 534 27.45 -37.83 -39.21
C SER A 534 27.15 -36.48 -39.87
N ILE A 535 26.40 -35.60 -39.18
CA ILE A 535 26.06 -34.25 -39.66
C ILE A 535 27.30 -33.35 -39.71
N THR A 536 28.14 -33.38 -38.67
CA THR A 536 29.42 -32.63 -38.66
C THR A 536 30.38 -33.12 -39.75
N ARG A 537 30.48 -34.44 -39.99
CA ARG A 537 31.25 -34.99 -41.14
C ARG A 537 30.69 -34.56 -42.49
N SER A 538 29.37 -34.45 -42.64
CA SER A 538 28.74 -33.99 -43.88
C SER A 538 28.97 -32.50 -44.13
N ASN A 539 28.96 -31.65 -43.11
CA ASN A 539 29.22 -30.20 -43.25
C ASN A 539 30.71 -29.87 -43.47
N THR A 540 31.65 -30.70 -43.00
CA THR A 540 33.08 -30.54 -43.34
C THR A 540 33.43 -30.89 -44.79
N SER A 541 32.50 -31.46 -45.57
CA SER A 541 32.72 -31.75 -47.00
C SER A 541 32.44 -30.56 -47.93
N LYS A 542 32.04 -29.39 -47.39
CA LYS A 542 31.90 -28.13 -48.12
C LYS A 542 32.81 -27.03 -47.54
N VAL A 543 34.11 -27.27 -47.52
CA VAL A 543 35.10 -26.19 -47.44
C VAL A 543 35.95 -26.26 -48.71
N PRO A 544 35.88 -25.27 -49.63
CA PRO A 544 36.82 -25.24 -50.73
C PRO A 544 38.19 -24.88 -50.16
N PHE A 545 39.15 -25.74 -50.47
CA PHE A 545 40.58 -25.45 -50.50
C PHE A 545 40.84 -23.98 -50.89
N TRP A 546 41.40 -23.19 -49.97
CA TRP A 546 42.19 -22.03 -50.35
C TRP A 546 43.66 -22.45 -50.36
N ASN A 547 44.18 -22.62 -51.58
CA ASN A 547 45.61 -22.66 -51.85
C ASN A 547 46.14 -21.22 -51.96
N SER A 548 47.37 -21.04 -51.47
CA SER A 548 48.31 -19.92 -51.64
C SER A 548 48.29 -18.84 -50.57
#